data_AF-A0A659RY71-F1
#
_entry.id   AF-A0A659RY71-F1
#
_cell.length_a   1.000
_cell.length_b   1.000
_cell.length_c   1.000
_cell.angle_alpha   90.00
_cell.angle_beta   90.00
_cell.angle_gamma   90.00
#
_symmetry.space_group_name_H-M   'P 1'
#
loop_
_entity.id
_entity.type
_entity.pdbx_description
1 polymer ?
#
loop_
_entity_poly.entity_id
_entity_poly.type
_entity_poly.pdbx_seq_one_letter_code
_entity_poly.pdbx_strand_id
1 'polypeptide(L)'
;SEKRTADMIPPLLFPRLKNVYNRRAERLRELAENNPLGDYLRFAALIAHAQEVVLYDHPLEMDLTARIKEANDQGKPPLDIHVLPRDKHWQKLLHSLIAELKPEMSGP
;
A
#
# COMPACT_ATOMS: atom_id res chain seq x y z
N SER A 1 -31.69 14.08 -23.18
CA SER A 1 -31.63 13.56 -21.81
C SER A 1 -30.19 13.21 -21.51
N GLU A 2 -29.45 14.14 -20.89
CA GLU A 2 -28.05 13.92 -20.51
C GLU A 2 -28.00 12.90 -19.39
N LYS A 3 -27.51 11.68 -19.69
CA LYS A 3 -27.23 10.69 -18.64
C LYS A 3 -26.21 11.29 -17.70
N ARG A 4 -26.63 11.54 -16.44
CA ARG A 4 -25.76 12.04 -15.38
C ARG A 4 -24.60 11.06 -15.21
N THR A 5 -23.38 11.57 -15.21
CA THR A 5 -22.12 10.85 -14.97
C THR A 5 -22.10 10.01 -13.69
N ALA A 6 -23.04 10.23 -12.77
CA ALA A 6 -23.26 9.44 -11.57
C ALA A 6 -23.69 7.98 -11.84
N ASP A 7 -24.29 7.68 -13.00
CA ASP A 7 -24.77 6.32 -13.33
C ASP A 7 -23.64 5.38 -13.83
N MET A 8 -22.40 5.87 -13.92
CA MET A 8 -21.24 5.17 -14.51
C MET A 8 -20.06 5.04 -13.53
N ILE A 9 -20.32 4.96 -12.22
CA ILE A 9 -19.26 4.66 -11.25
C ILE A 9 -19.02 3.14 -11.25
N PRO A 10 -17.80 2.66 -11.58
CA PRO A 10 -17.50 1.24 -11.51
C PRO A 10 -17.68 0.74 -10.08
N PRO A 11 -18.29 -0.44 -9.87
CA PRO A 11 -18.46 -1.01 -8.54
C PRO A 11 -17.13 -1.33 -7.84
N LEU A 12 -16.04 -1.46 -8.60
CA LEU A 12 -14.69 -1.69 -8.09
C LEU A 12 -13.68 -0.86 -8.88
N LEU A 13 -12.92 -0.03 -8.16
CA LEU A 13 -11.79 0.70 -8.72
C LEU A 13 -10.50 -0.05 -8.38
N PHE A 14 -9.86 -0.60 -9.41
CA PHE A 14 -8.55 -1.21 -9.23
C PHE A 14 -7.48 -0.12 -9.09
N PRO A 15 -6.55 -0.27 -8.12
CA PRO A 15 -5.41 0.63 -8.04
C PRO A 15 -4.54 0.48 -9.28
N ARG A 16 -3.93 1.59 -9.73
CA ARG A 16 -2.85 1.51 -10.71
C ARG A 16 -1.61 1.02 -9.97
N LEU A 17 -1.27 -0.26 -10.17
CA LEU A 17 -0.20 -0.94 -9.44
C LEU A 17 1.20 -0.38 -9.76
N LYS A 18 1.39 0.14 -10.98
CA LYS A 18 2.64 0.82 -11.34
C LYS A 18 2.82 2.09 -10.51
N ASN A 19 3.89 2.14 -9.72
CA ASN A 19 4.33 3.30 -8.95
C ASN A 19 3.32 3.76 -7.89
N VAL A 20 2.52 2.84 -7.33
CA VAL A 20 1.42 3.20 -6.41
C VAL A 20 1.92 3.90 -5.15
N TYR A 21 3.07 3.47 -4.62
CA TYR A 21 3.65 4.05 -3.42
C TYR A 21 4.50 5.27 -3.75
N ASN A 22 5.21 5.27 -4.88
CA ASN A 22 5.93 6.44 -5.35
C ASN A 22 5.01 7.66 -5.55
N ARG A 23 3.88 7.48 -6.26
CA ARG A 23 2.89 8.57 -6.43
C ARG A 23 2.32 9.08 -5.11
N ARG A 24 2.17 8.19 -4.12
CA ARG A 24 1.73 8.56 -2.78
C ARG A 24 2.79 9.40 -2.06
N ALA A 25 4.06 9.00 -2.14
CA ALA A 25 5.17 9.74 -1.55
C ALA A 25 5.28 11.16 -2.16
N GLU A 26 5.24 11.27 -3.49
CA GLU A 26 5.21 12.57 -4.20
C GLU A 26 4.07 13.45 -3.71
N ARG A 27 2.84 12.90 -3.68
CA ARG A 27 1.68 13.66 -3.23
C ARG A 27 1.77 14.12 -1.79
N LEU A 28 2.35 13.30 -0.90
CA LEU A 28 2.55 13.67 0.50
C LEU A 28 3.58 14.81 0.64
N ARG A 29 4.64 14.81 -0.17
CA ARG A 29 5.61 15.93 -0.21
C ARG A 29 4.95 17.22 -0.70
N GLU A 30 4.17 17.17 -1.78
CA GLU A 30 3.40 18.32 -2.25
C GLU A 30 2.46 18.89 -1.18
N LEU A 31 1.76 18.02 -0.45
CA LEU A 31 0.85 18.43 0.62
C LEU A 31 1.57 18.98 1.86
N ALA A 32 2.86 18.65 2.03
CA ALA A 32 3.67 19.13 3.13
C ALA A 32 4.12 20.59 2.94
N GLU A 33 4.12 21.08 1.69
CA GLU A 33 4.47 22.46 1.37
C GLU A 33 3.50 23.43 2.05
N ASN A 34 4.03 24.35 2.86
CA ASN A 34 3.26 25.33 3.63
C ASN A 34 2.16 24.74 4.53
N ASN A 35 2.32 23.50 4.98
CA ASN A 35 1.36 22.81 5.84
C ASN A 35 1.85 22.81 7.31
N PRO A 36 1.00 23.15 8.29
CA PRO A 36 1.34 23.05 9.72
C PRO A 36 1.77 21.65 10.17
N LEU A 37 1.34 20.60 9.45
CA LEU A 37 1.73 19.21 9.66
C LEU A 37 2.82 18.74 8.68
N GLY A 38 3.56 19.68 8.09
CA GLY A 38 4.52 19.40 7.02
C GLY A 38 5.56 18.34 7.40
N ASP A 39 6.10 18.37 8.62
CA ASP A 39 7.08 17.37 9.06
C ASP A 39 6.48 15.97 9.16
N TYR A 40 5.25 15.86 9.66
CA TYR A 40 4.51 14.60 9.68
C TYR A 40 4.23 14.08 8.27
N LEU A 41 3.83 14.96 7.34
CA LEU A 41 3.58 14.58 5.95
C LEU A 41 4.86 14.16 5.22
N ARG A 42 5.99 14.84 5.49
CA ARG A 42 7.31 14.43 5.01
C ARG A 42 7.71 13.06 5.56
N PHE A 43 7.50 12.81 6.85
CA PHE A 43 7.72 11.50 7.45
C PHE A 43 6.84 10.40 6.82
N ALA A 44 5.55 10.67 6.63
CA ALA A 44 4.65 9.74 5.94
C ALA A 44 5.09 9.50 4.49
N ALA A 45 5.65 10.50 3.81
CA ALA A 45 6.21 10.37 2.48
C ALA A 45 7.43 9.45 2.45
N LEU A 46 8.29 9.49 3.48
CA LEU A 46 9.41 8.56 3.63
C LEU A 46 8.92 7.11 3.77
N ILE A 47 7.89 6.87 4.60
CA ILE A 47 7.28 5.54 4.72
C ILE A 47 6.75 5.05 3.38
N ALA A 48 6.01 5.90 2.65
CA ALA A 48 5.49 5.54 1.33
C ALA A 48 6.63 5.26 0.33
N HIS A 49 7.71 6.03 0.34
CA HIS A 49 8.85 5.76 -0.52
C HIS A 49 9.51 4.42 -0.19
N ALA A 50 9.74 4.13 1.10
CA ALA A 50 10.29 2.85 1.53
C ALA A 50 9.39 1.67 1.14
N GLN A 51 8.05 1.83 1.15
CA GLN A 51 7.12 0.82 0.63
C GLN A 51 7.32 0.53 -0.86
N GLU A 52 7.66 1.52 -1.68
CA GLU A 52 7.97 1.31 -3.10
C GLU A 52 9.25 0.49 -3.27
N VAL A 53 10.32 0.84 -2.53
CA VAL A 53 11.61 0.14 -2.55
C VAL A 53 11.43 -1.31 -2.13
N VAL A 54 10.76 -1.55 -1.01
CA VAL A 54 10.52 -2.90 -0.47
C VAL A 54 9.67 -3.74 -1.43
N LEU A 55 8.65 -3.15 -2.07
CA LEU A 55 7.84 -3.86 -3.08
C LEU A 55 8.68 -4.27 -4.29
N TYR A 56 9.59 -3.39 -4.73
CA TYR A 56 10.48 -3.67 -5.86
C TYR A 56 11.47 -4.79 -5.54
N ASP A 57 12.13 -4.75 -4.38
CA ASP A 57 13.15 -5.71 -3.97
C ASP A 57 12.58 -7.07 -3.56
N HIS A 58 11.34 -7.09 -3.07
CA HIS A 58 10.67 -8.28 -2.55
C HIS A 58 9.27 -8.41 -3.16
N PRO A 59 9.17 -8.71 -4.46
CA PRO A 59 7.87 -8.93 -5.09
C PRO A 59 7.14 -10.12 -4.46
N LEU A 60 5.81 -10.10 -4.51
CA LEU A 60 5.00 -11.23 -4.06
C LEU A 60 5.16 -12.40 -5.04
N GLU A 61 5.76 -13.49 -4.57
CA GLU A 61 5.96 -14.72 -5.36
C GLU A 61 4.93 -15.82 -5.02
N MET A 62 3.93 -15.51 -4.21
CA MET A 62 2.92 -16.47 -3.75
C MET A 62 1.78 -16.63 -4.76
N ASP A 63 1.40 -17.87 -5.05
CA ASP A 63 0.14 -18.19 -5.71
C ASP A 63 -1.03 -18.16 -4.71
N LEU A 64 -1.93 -17.20 -4.88
CA LEU A 64 -3.12 -17.01 -4.06
C LEU A 64 -4.37 -17.72 -4.61
N THR A 65 -4.29 -18.43 -5.73
CA THR A 65 -5.45 -19.00 -6.44
C THR A 65 -6.30 -19.91 -5.55
N ALA A 66 -5.67 -20.84 -4.83
CA ALA A 66 -6.38 -21.76 -3.92
C ALA A 66 -7.09 -21.02 -2.79
N ARG A 67 -6.43 -20.01 -2.20
CA ARG A 67 -6.97 -19.18 -1.12
C ARG A 67 -8.15 -18.33 -1.59
N ILE A 68 -8.06 -17.77 -2.78
CA ILE A 68 -9.14 -16.99 -3.40
C ILE A 68 -10.36 -17.88 -3.63
N LYS A 69 -10.15 -19.10 -4.17
CA LYS A 69 -11.23 -20.08 -4.37
C LYS A 69 -11.91 -20.44 -3.04
N GLU A 70 -11.13 -20.79 -2.02
CA GLU A 70 -11.66 -21.15 -0.70
C GLU A 70 -12.45 -20.00 -0.07
N ALA A 71 -11.91 -18.78 -0.10
CA ALA A 71 -12.59 -17.61 0.45
C ALA A 71 -13.91 -17.32 -0.28
N ASN A 72 -13.93 -17.48 -1.60
CA ASN A 72 -15.14 -17.34 -2.41
C ASN A 72 -16.19 -18.41 -2.06
N ASP A 73 -15.78 -19.68 -1.90
CA ASP A 73 -16.67 -20.78 -1.51
C ASP A 73 -17.30 -20.54 -0.12
N GLN A 74 -16.60 -19.83 0.77
CA GLN A 74 -17.06 -19.45 2.11
C GLN A 74 -17.80 -18.08 2.15
N GLY A 75 -17.89 -17.36 1.03
CA GLY A 75 -18.45 -16.01 0.99
C GLY A 75 -17.67 -14.97 1.79
N LYS A 76 -16.36 -15.16 1.99
CA LYS A 76 -15.48 -14.30 2.79
C LYS A 76 -14.48 -13.55 1.92
N PRO A 77 -13.95 -12.40 2.39
CA PRO A 77 -12.88 -11.70 1.67
C PRO A 77 -11.60 -12.56 1.57
N PRO A 78 -10.95 -12.66 0.39
CA PRO A 78 -9.75 -13.47 0.22
C PRO A 78 -8.54 -12.93 1.00
N LEU A 79 -8.52 -11.63 1.29
CA LEU A 79 -7.49 -10.94 2.06
C LEU A 79 -8.05 -10.37 3.37
N ASP A 80 -8.93 -11.12 4.04
CA ASP A 80 -9.53 -10.73 5.32
C ASP A 80 -8.45 -10.52 6.41
N ILE A 81 -8.45 -9.33 7.02
CA ILE A 81 -7.41 -8.89 7.97
C ILE A 81 -7.37 -9.67 9.29
N HIS A 82 -8.45 -10.38 9.65
CA HIS A 82 -8.53 -11.14 10.89
C HIS A 82 -8.04 -12.57 10.73
N VAL A 83 -8.07 -13.11 9.50
CA VAL A 83 -7.75 -14.52 9.23
C VAL A 83 -6.59 -14.72 8.26
N LEU A 84 -6.17 -13.69 7.51
CA LEU A 84 -5.01 -13.80 6.62
C LEU A 84 -3.74 -13.97 7.46
N PRO A 85 -2.97 -15.06 7.26
CA PRO A 85 -1.76 -15.27 8.04
C PRO A 85 -0.71 -14.22 7.69
N ARG A 86 0.02 -13.76 8.72
CA ARG A 86 1.24 -12.96 8.56
C ARG A 86 2.40 -13.89 8.22
N ASP A 87 2.37 -14.40 7.00
CA ASP A 87 3.32 -15.38 6.50
C ASP A 87 4.77 -14.85 6.49
N LYS A 88 5.70 -15.71 6.05
CA LYS A 88 7.12 -15.35 5.98
C LYS A 88 7.39 -14.18 5.03
N HIS A 89 6.62 -14.06 3.95
CA HIS A 89 6.78 -12.96 3.00
C HIS A 89 6.33 -11.64 3.64
N TRP A 90 5.18 -11.61 4.30
CA TRP A 90 4.70 -10.46 5.06
C TRP A 90 5.72 -9.99 6.11
N GLN A 91 6.29 -10.93 6.88
CA GLN A 91 7.31 -10.61 7.88
C GLN A 91 8.59 -10.07 7.25
N LYS A 92 9.00 -10.61 6.09
CA LYS A 92 10.12 -10.10 5.31
C LYS A 92 9.89 -8.65 4.89
N LEU A 93 8.71 -8.32 4.35
CA LEU A 93 8.37 -6.95 3.99
C LEU A 93 8.45 -5.99 5.19
N LEU A 94 7.96 -6.41 6.36
CA LEU A 94 8.05 -5.61 7.59
C LEU A 94 9.50 -5.35 8.00
N HIS A 95 10.34 -6.38 8.03
CA HIS A 95 11.75 -6.21 8.39
C HIS A 95 12.51 -5.34 7.40
N SER A 96 12.26 -5.51 6.09
CA SER A 96 12.89 -4.68 5.06
C SER A 96 12.43 -3.23 5.17
N LEU A 97 11.15 -2.96 5.46
CA LEU A 97 10.66 -1.61 5.68
C LEU A 97 11.33 -0.93 6.89
N ILE A 98 11.50 -1.67 7.99
CA ILE A 98 12.21 -1.17 9.17
C ILE A 98 13.68 -0.88 8.82
N ALA A 99 14.33 -1.77 8.08
CA ALA A 99 15.73 -1.60 7.67
C ALA A 99 15.92 -0.37 6.76
N GLU A 100 14.99 -0.15 5.82
CA GLU A 100 15.00 1.00 4.91
C GLU A 100 14.80 2.34 5.63
N LEU A 101 13.95 2.37 6.66
CA LEU A 101 13.68 3.60 7.42
C LEU A 101 14.76 3.92 8.45
N LYS A 102 15.49 2.91 8.94
CA LYS A 102 16.46 3.06 10.04
C LYS A 102 17.54 4.12 9.82
N PRO A 103 18.15 4.29 8.62
CA PRO A 103 19.17 5.33 8.39
C PRO A 103 18.62 6.76 8.54
N GLU A 104 17.38 6.98 8.10
CA GLU A 104 16.69 8.28 8.16
C GLU A 104 16.21 8.60 9.59
N MET A 105 16.11 7.60 10.46
CA MET A 105 15.73 7.74 11.86
C MET A 105 16.93 8.13 12.73
N SER A 106 17.60 9.23 12.37
CA SER A 106 18.57 9.90 13.23
C SER A 106 17.84 10.89 14.15
N GLY A 107 17.14 10.37 15.16
CA GLY A 107 16.73 11.20 16.29
C GLY A 107 17.93 11.55 17.18
N PRO A 108 17.91 12.67 17.91
CA PRO A 108 18.89 12.92 18.97
C PRO A 108 18.87 11.83 20.05
#